data_AF-A0A1C5MC38-F1
#
_entry.id   AF-A0A1C5MC38-F1
#
_cell.length_a   1.000
_cell.length_b   1.000
_cell.length_c   1.000
_cell.angle_alpha   90.00
_cell.angle_beta   90.00
_cell.angle_gamma   90.00
#
_symmetry.space_group_name_H-M   'P 1'
#
loop_
_entity.id
_entity.type
_entity.pdbx_description
1 polymer ?
#
loop_
_entity_poly.entity_id
_entity_poly.type
_entity_poly.pdbx_seq_one_letter_code
_entity_poly.pdbx_strand_id
1 'polypeptide(L)'
;MYLILSIVTGIYLILSSVRDLKERMIYTFPAIVLALAWGIHSVELYENEYGFLLGAWIATVVLWFLFRRFSIWGEGDNDVFLLFAGVLLCTLRFRTVPFLIFAASNLLALTQIGAVIVSLIEARVKKEKVTSQSKIAVVPGLCIVVLGIMLYGICVRMGVIA
;
A
#
# COMPACT_ATOMS: atom_id res chain seq x y z
N MET A 1 7.22 -12.60 13.27
CA MET A 1 7.64 -11.57 12.29
C MET A 1 6.50 -10.64 11.88
N TYR A 2 5.36 -11.17 11.39
CA TYR A 2 4.21 -10.37 10.93
C TYR A 2 3.79 -9.21 11.86
N LEU A 3 3.56 -9.46 13.15
CA LEU A 3 3.12 -8.42 14.10
C LEU A 3 4.10 -7.23 14.20
N ILE A 4 5.40 -7.51 14.28
CA ILE A 4 6.44 -6.48 14.35
C ILE A 4 6.45 -5.67 13.06
N LEU A 5 6.43 -6.34 11.90
CA LEU A 5 6.36 -5.68 10.59
C LEU A 5 5.11 -4.81 10.46
N SER A 6 3.95 -5.28 10.91
CA SER A 6 2.70 -4.52 10.88
C SER A 6 2.76 -3.27 11.76
N ILE A 7 3.35 -3.35 12.95
CA ILE A 7 3.48 -2.18 13.85
C ILE A 7 4.42 -1.14 13.23
N VAL A 8 5.61 -1.54 12.77
CA VAL A 8 6.58 -0.61 12.18
C VAL A 8 6.02 0.01 10.89
N THR A 9 5.36 -0.80 10.06
CA THR A 9 4.69 -0.34 8.84
C THR A 9 3.55 0.63 9.16
N GLY A 10 2.74 0.33 10.18
CA GLY A 10 1.66 1.20 10.62
C GLY A 10 2.15 2.57 11.07
N ILE A 11 3.22 2.62 11.88
CA ILE A 11 3.85 3.88 12.31
C ILE A 11 4.32 4.69 11.09
N TYR A 12 5.03 4.04 10.16
CA TYR A 12 5.48 4.68 8.93
C TYR A 12 4.32 5.26 8.12
N LEU A 13 3.24 4.51 7.89
CA LEU A 13 2.11 4.96 7.08
C LEU A 13 1.37 6.14 7.70
N ILE A 14 1.21 6.15 9.03
CA ILE A 14 0.60 7.28 9.76
C ILE A 14 1.46 8.53 9.57
N LEU A 15 2.78 8.43 9.77
CA LEU A 15 3.70 9.54 9.59
C LEU A 15 3.73 10.03 8.14
N SER A 16 3.73 9.11 7.18
CA SER A 16 3.72 9.40 5.75
C SER A 16 2.43 10.13 5.34
N SER A 17 1.26 9.66 5.79
CA SER A 17 -0.03 10.30 5.53
C SER A 17 -0.10 11.72 6.11
N VAL A 18 0.34 11.92 7.36
CA VAL A 18 0.34 13.25 7.99
C VAL A 18 1.27 14.21 7.27
N ARG A 19 2.45 13.76 6.86
CA ARG A 19 3.43 14.62 6.15
C ARG A 19 3.01 14.90 4.72
N ASP A 20 2.41 13.94 4.03
CA ASP A 20 1.88 14.16 2.69
C ASP A 20 0.77 15.22 2.69
N LEU A 21 -0.12 15.19 3.70
CA LEU A 21 -1.18 16.20 3.86
C LEU A 21 -0.67 17.60 4.25
N LYS A 22 0.41 17.67 5.04
CA LYS A 22 0.99 18.93 5.51
C LYS A 22 1.95 19.57 4.51
N GLU A 23 2.84 18.77 3.93
CA GLU A 23 4.03 19.22 3.21
C GLU A 23 4.14 18.64 1.79
N ARG A 24 3.23 17.74 1.38
CA ARG A 24 3.32 16.98 0.11
C ARG A 24 4.65 16.22 -0.03
N MET A 25 5.21 15.77 1.09
CA MET A 25 6.47 15.03 1.15
C MET A 25 6.26 13.63 1.72
N ILE A 26 6.76 12.64 0.99
CA ILE A 26 6.76 11.22 1.37
C ILE A 26 8.20 10.73 1.38
N TYR A 27 8.60 10.06 2.46
CA TYR A 27 9.92 9.44 2.53
C TYR A 27 9.91 8.09 1.83
N THR A 28 10.60 8.05 0.69
CA THR A 28 10.84 6.84 -0.12
C THR A 28 11.67 5.78 0.61
N PHE A 29 12.73 6.19 1.31
CA PHE A 29 13.69 5.25 1.90
C PHE A 29 13.04 4.25 2.87
N PRO A 30 12.23 4.68 3.87
CA PRO A 30 11.56 3.72 4.76
C PRO A 30 10.54 2.83 4.05
N ALA A 31 9.83 3.33 3.01
CA ALA A 31 8.89 2.51 2.22
C ALA A 31 9.60 1.35 1.53
N ILE A 32 10.72 1.62 0.84
CA ILE A 32 11.49 0.58 0.14
C ILE A 32 12.05 -0.43 1.13
N VAL A 33 12.63 0.01 2.24
CA VAL A 33 13.18 -0.88 3.27
C VAL A 33 12.09 -1.79 3.85
N LEU A 34 10.91 -1.24 4.14
CA LEU A 34 9.78 -2.02 4.63
C LEU A 34 9.26 -2.99 3.55
N ALA A 35 9.16 -2.56 2.29
CA ALA A 35 8.73 -3.43 1.20
C ALA A 35 9.68 -4.63 1.04
N LEU A 36 10.99 -4.41 1.14
CA LEU A 36 11.99 -5.48 1.15
C LEU A 36 11.81 -6.41 2.36
N ALA A 37 11.55 -5.87 3.55
CA ALA A 37 11.33 -6.67 4.74
C ALA A 37 10.06 -7.54 4.63
N TRP A 38 8.98 -7.02 4.05
CA TRP A 38 7.79 -7.80 3.69
C TRP A 38 8.09 -8.84 2.60
N GLY A 39 8.95 -8.51 1.62
CA GLY A 39 9.46 -9.46 0.63
C GLY A 39 10.20 -10.64 1.25
N ILE A 40 11.12 -10.38 2.17
CA ILE A 40 11.82 -11.44 2.92
C ILE A 40 10.82 -12.27 3.71
N HIS A 41 9.85 -11.65 4.39
CA HIS A 41 8.80 -12.40 5.09
C HIS A 41 7.96 -13.27 4.16
N SER A 42 7.68 -12.79 2.95
CA SER A 42 6.88 -13.54 1.97
C SER A 42 7.57 -14.83 1.52
N VAL A 43 8.92 -14.88 1.50
CA VAL A 43 9.69 -16.08 1.16
C VAL A 43 9.42 -17.21 2.14
N GLU A 44 9.35 -16.92 3.44
CA GLU A 44 9.00 -17.90 4.47
C GLU A 44 7.54 -18.37 4.36
N LEU A 45 6.64 -17.46 3.96
CA LEU A 45 5.21 -17.73 3.84
C LEU A 45 4.85 -18.61 2.64
N TYR A 46 5.65 -18.54 1.58
CA TYR A 46 5.42 -19.18 0.28
C TYR A 46 6.49 -20.24 -0.05
N GLU A 47 7.04 -20.91 0.96
CA GLU A 47 8.11 -21.91 0.83
C GLU A 47 7.80 -23.03 -0.21
N ASN A 48 6.52 -23.38 -0.38
CA ASN A 48 6.12 -24.41 -1.35
C ASN A 48 5.65 -23.84 -2.70
N GLU A 49 5.64 -22.52 -2.86
CA GLU A 49 4.97 -21.81 -3.96
C GLU A 49 5.88 -20.71 -4.56
N TYR A 50 7.20 -20.92 -4.57
CA TYR A 50 8.18 -19.94 -5.03
C TYR A 50 7.94 -19.40 -6.44
N GLY A 51 7.45 -20.24 -7.37
CA GLY A 51 7.13 -19.80 -8.73
C GLY A 51 6.02 -18.74 -8.76
N PHE A 52 4.97 -18.92 -7.94
CA PHE A 52 3.92 -17.91 -7.78
C PHE A 52 4.46 -16.64 -7.12
N LEU A 53 5.26 -16.80 -6.05
CA LEU A 53 5.84 -15.67 -5.33
C LEU A 53 6.74 -14.80 -6.22
N LEU A 54 7.64 -15.43 -6.97
CA LEU A 54 8.52 -14.75 -7.91
C LEU A 54 7.72 -14.04 -9.00
N GLY A 55 6.72 -14.70 -9.58
CA GLY A 55 5.83 -14.09 -10.57
C GLY A 55 5.11 -12.85 -10.02
N ALA A 56 4.60 -12.93 -8.78
CA ALA A 56 3.94 -11.81 -8.12
C ALA A 56 4.89 -10.63 -7.90
N TRP A 57 6.08 -10.86 -7.33
CA TRP A 57 7.06 -9.79 -7.10
C TRP A 57 7.59 -9.17 -8.38
N ILE A 58 7.89 -9.99 -9.41
CA ILE A 58 8.32 -9.49 -10.72
C ILE A 58 7.22 -8.60 -11.33
N ALA A 59 5.97 -9.06 -11.32
CA ALA A 59 4.85 -8.27 -11.82
C ALA A 59 4.69 -6.94 -11.07
N THR A 60 4.79 -6.97 -9.74
CA THR A 60 4.72 -5.75 -8.91
C THR A 60 5.87 -4.79 -9.21
N VAL A 61 7.10 -5.27 -9.34
CA VAL A 61 8.26 -4.41 -9.66
C VAL A 61 8.15 -3.82 -11.06
N VAL A 62 7.67 -4.60 -12.04
CA VAL A 62 7.38 -4.10 -13.39
C VAL A 62 6.32 -3.00 -13.35
N LEU A 63 5.21 -3.21 -12.63
CA LEU A 63 4.17 -2.19 -12.47
C LEU A 63 4.69 -0.93 -11.77
N TRP A 64 5.47 -1.09 -10.69
CA TRP A 64 6.12 0.03 -10.00
C TRP A 64 7.02 0.83 -10.95
N PHE A 65 7.82 0.14 -11.76
CA PHE A 65 8.68 0.79 -12.76
C PHE A 65 7.85 1.53 -13.83
N LEU A 66 6.79 0.92 -14.35
CA LEU A 66 5.90 1.54 -15.34
C LEU A 66 5.20 2.77 -14.75
N PHE A 67 4.66 2.68 -13.54
CA PHE A 67 4.00 3.80 -12.86
C PHE A 67 4.95 4.96 -12.64
N ARG A 68 6.20 4.67 -12.26
CA ARG A 68 7.25 5.68 -12.15
C ARG A 68 7.61 6.28 -13.51
N ARG A 69 7.82 5.45 -14.53
CA ARG A 69 8.26 5.87 -15.89
C ARG A 69 7.23 6.75 -16.59
N PHE A 70 5.94 6.49 -16.38
CA PHE A 70 4.84 7.27 -16.92
C PHE A 70 4.35 8.36 -15.98
N SER A 71 4.95 8.50 -14.79
CA SER A 71 4.58 9.49 -13.78
C SER A 71 3.08 9.46 -13.46
N ILE A 72 2.51 8.26 -13.37
CA ILE A 72 1.07 8.06 -13.08
C ILE A 72 0.75 8.56 -11.68
N TRP A 73 1.65 8.31 -10.72
CA TRP A 73 1.59 8.86 -9.36
C TRP A 73 2.88 9.60 -9.00
N GLY A 74 2.84 10.36 -7.90
CA GLY A 74 4.03 10.99 -7.32
C GLY A 74 5.12 9.96 -7.00
N GLU A 75 6.39 10.39 -6.97
CA GLU A 75 7.50 9.45 -6.77
C GLU A 75 7.35 8.61 -5.49
N GLY A 76 6.98 9.25 -4.37
CA GLY A 76 6.77 8.56 -3.09
C GLY A 76 5.54 7.63 -3.08
N ASP A 77 4.49 7.95 -3.84
CA ASP A 77 3.27 7.15 -3.94
C ASP A 77 3.56 5.77 -4.55
N ASN A 78 4.44 5.74 -5.54
CA ASN A 78 4.88 4.49 -6.18
C ASN A 78 5.58 3.58 -5.16
N ASP A 79 6.42 4.14 -4.28
CA ASP A 79 7.13 3.35 -3.28
C ASP A 79 6.17 2.79 -2.22
N VAL A 80 5.14 3.56 -1.85
CA VAL A 80 4.06 3.08 -0.97
C VAL A 80 3.23 1.98 -1.64
N PHE A 81 3.05 2.01 -2.97
CA PHE A 81 2.42 0.92 -3.71
C PHE A 81 3.23 -0.38 -3.63
N LEU A 82 4.56 -0.31 -3.71
CA LEU A 82 5.42 -1.49 -3.56
C LEU A 82 5.25 -2.11 -2.16
N LEU A 83 5.19 -1.26 -1.13
CA LEU A 83 4.89 -1.68 0.25
C LEU A 83 3.50 -2.30 0.37
N PHE A 84 2.48 -1.71 -0.26
CA PHE A 84 1.12 -2.26 -0.30
C PHE A 84 1.09 -3.69 -0.85
N ALA A 85 1.80 -3.94 -1.96
CA ALA A 85 1.84 -5.27 -2.57
C ALA A 85 2.47 -6.32 -1.64
N GLY A 86 3.56 -5.97 -0.94
CA GLY A 86 4.20 -6.84 0.04
C GLY A 86 3.28 -7.19 1.21
N VAL A 87 2.59 -6.19 1.77
CA VAL A 87 1.59 -6.39 2.84
C VAL A 87 0.43 -7.26 2.34
N LEU A 88 -0.10 -6.98 1.16
CA LEU A 88 -1.21 -7.71 0.56
C LEU A 88 -0.91 -9.21 0.44
N LEU A 89 0.24 -9.56 -0.17
CA LEU A 89 0.69 -10.94 -0.34
C LEU A 89 0.86 -11.64 1.01
N CYS A 90 1.54 -11.00 1.97
CA CYS A 90 1.82 -11.61 3.26
C CYS A 90 0.59 -11.77 4.17
N THR A 91 -0.43 -10.93 3.96
CA THR A 91 -1.63 -10.91 4.80
C THR A 91 -2.69 -11.86 4.29
N LEU A 92 -3.06 -11.75 3.01
CA LEU A 92 -4.18 -12.49 2.44
C LEU A 92 -3.77 -13.86 1.87
N ARG A 93 -2.47 -14.12 1.73
CA ARG A 93 -1.91 -15.44 1.36
C ARG A 93 -2.56 -16.05 0.11
N PHE A 94 -2.75 -15.24 -0.93
CA PHE A 94 -3.29 -15.71 -2.19
C PHE A 94 -2.40 -16.80 -2.79
N ARG A 95 -3.03 -17.86 -3.32
CA ARG A 95 -2.33 -18.97 -4.00
C ARG A 95 -2.65 -19.06 -5.50
N THR A 96 -3.51 -18.18 -5.99
CA THR A 96 -3.99 -18.17 -7.37
C THR A 96 -3.95 -16.76 -7.93
N VAL A 97 -3.46 -16.66 -9.17
CA VAL A 97 -3.27 -15.38 -9.86
C VAL A 97 -4.59 -14.59 -10.04
N PRO A 98 -5.73 -15.20 -10.44
CA PRO A 98 -6.97 -14.46 -10.63
C PRO A 98 -7.47 -13.79 -9.35
N PHE A 99 -7.37 -14.47 -8.20
CA PHE A 99 -7.78 -13.91 -6.91
C PHE A 99 -6.86 -12.78 -6.46
N LEU A 100 -5.54 -12.92 -6.67
CA LEU A 100 -4.59 -11.84 -6.40
C LEU A 100 -4.92 -10.59 -7.24
N ILE A 101 -5.14 -10.75 -8.55
CA ILE A 101 -5.49 -9.64 -9.45
C ILE A 101 -6.81 -9.00 -9.03
N PHE A 102 -7.83 -9.81 -8.75
CA PHE A 102 -9.14 -9.32 -8.32
C PHE A 102 -9.03 -8.52 -7.03
N ALA A 103 -8.37 -9.06 -6.00
CA ALA A 103 -8.22 -8.38 -4.72
C ALA A 103 -7.38 -7.11 -4.85
N ALA A 104 -6.23 -7.17 -5.52
CA ALA A 104 -5.39 -6.00 -5.75
C ALA A 104 -6.15 -4.89 -6.48
N SER A 105 -6.90 -5.21 -7.54
CA SER A 105 -7.68 -4.24 -8.30
C SER A 105 -8.77 -3.57 -7.46
N ASN A 106 -9.52 -4.34 -6.66
CA ASN A 106 -10.56 -3.79 -5.80
C ASN A 106 -9.98 -2.92 -4.68
N LEU A 107 -8.88 -3.34 -4.07
CA LEU A 107 -8.22 -2.58 -3.03
C LEU A 107 -7.61 -1.28 -3.59
N LEU A 108 -7.02 -1.32 -4.77
CA LEU A 108 -6.57 -0.10 -5.47
C LEU A 108 -7.74 0.82 -5.85
N ALA A 109 -8.89 0.28 -6.25
CA ALA A 109 -10.08 1.10 -6.46
C ALA A 109 -10.51 1.79 -5.15
N LEU A 110 -10.47 1.09 -4.02
CA LEU A 110 -10.72 1.67 -2.70
C LEU A 110 -9.68 2.73 -2.32
N THR A 111 -8.40 2.58 -2.70
CA THR A 111 -7.40 3.63 -2.46
C THR A 111 -7.75 4.91 -3.22
N GLN A 112 -8.23 4.80 -4.46
CA GLN A 112 -8.64 5.96 -5.26
C GLN A 112 -9.86 6.65 -4.64
N ILE A 113 -10.87 5.88 -4.21
CA ILE A 113 -12.04 6.43 -3.52
C ILE A 113 -11.61 7.15 -2.23
N GLY A 114 -10.73 6.53 -1.44
CA GLY A 114 -10.19 7.13 -0.22
C GLY A 114 -9.41 8.43 -0.48
N ALA A 115 -8.57 8.45 -1.52
CA ALA A 115 -7.83 9.64 -1.93
C ALA A 115 -8.77 10.80 -2.34
N VAL A 116 -9.86 10.50 -3.04
CA VAL A 116 -10.90 11.49 -3.38
C VAL A 116 -11.56 12.02 -2.12
N ILE A 117 -11.96 11.16 -1.18
CA ILE A 117 -12.58 11.59 0.09
C ILE A 117 -11.62 12.48 0.89
N VAL A 118 -10.35 12.09 1.02
CA VAL A 118 -9.34 12.86 1.75
C VAL A 118 -9.10 14.22 1.10
N SER A 119 -9.01 14.28 -0.24
CA SER A 119 -8.83 15.56 -0.94
C SER A 119 -10.04 16.50 -0.80
N LEU A 120 -11.27 15.96 -0.76
CA LEU A 120 -12.47 16.74 -0.45
C LEU A 120 -12.46 17.31 0.97
N ILE A 121 -12.02 16.51 1.95
CA ILE A 121 -11.89 16.96 3.35
C ILE A 121 -10.81 18.04 3.45
N GLU A 122 -9.64 17.82 2.84
CA GLU A 122 -8.53 18.77 2.82
C GLU A 122 -8.98 20.13 2.25
N ALA A 123 -9.68 20.14 1.13
CA ALA A 123 -10.17 21.36 0.50
C ALA A 123 -11.20 22.11 1.35
N ARG A 124 -12.08 21.39 2.06
CA ARG A 124 -13.01 22.00 3.02
C ARG A 124 -12.27 22.64 4.21
N VAL A 125 -11.23 21.98 4.72
CA VAL A 125 -10.44 22.47 5.87
C VAL A 125 -9.59 23.68 5.46
N LYS A 126 -8.96 23.64 4.29
CA LYS A 126 -8.10 24.72 3.77
C LYS A 126 -8.88 25.87 3.11
N LYS A 127 -10.21 25.74 2.95
CA LYS A 127 -11.09 26.70 2.23
C LYS A 127 -10.63 26.98 0.79
N GLU A 128 -9.96 26.02 0.16
CA GLU A 128 -9.49 26.12 -1.23
C GLU A 128 -10.43 25.36 -2.16
N LYS A 129 -10.60 25.83 -3.40
CA LYS A 129 -11.41 25.12 -4.39
C LYS A 129 -10.63 23.90 -4.89
N VAL A 130 -11.23 22.71 -4.79
CA VAL A 130 -10.78 21.51 -5.50
C VAL A 130 -10.84 21.83 -6.99
N THR A 131 -9.69 22.09 -7.60
CA THR A 131 -9.56 22.25 -9.05
C THR A 131 -9.04 20.94 -9.62
N SER A 132 -9.47 20.58 -10.84
CA SER A 132 -9.04 19.38 -11.58
C SER A 132 -7.51 19.29 -11.80
N GLN A 133 -6.76 20.33 -11.42
CA GLN A 133 -5.30 20.41 -11.50
C GLN A 133 -4.59 20.28 -10.15
N SER A 134 -5.29 20.15 -9.02
CA SER A 134 -4.62 19.78 -7.78
C SER A 134 -4.15 18.33 -7.93
N LYS A 135 -2.84 18.11 -7.81
CA LYS A 135 -2.28 16.75 -7.75
C LYS A 135 -2.89 16.06 -6.53
N ILE A 136 -3.89 15.22 -6.77
CA ILE A 136 -4.56 14.46 -5.71
C ILE A 136 -3.51 13.55 -5.09
N ALA A 137 -3.33 13.65 -3.77
CA ALA A 137 -2.47 12.75 -3.02
C ALA A 137 -3.13 11.38 -2.96
N VAL A 138 -2.50 10.36 -3.55
CA VAL A 138 -3.01 8.99 -3.54
C VAL A 138 -2.59 8.27 -2.25
N VAL A 139 -1.49 8.70 -1.62
CA VAL A 139 -0.92 8.08 -0.41
C VAL A 139 -1.89 7.98 0.77
N PRO A 140 -2.69 8.99 1.12
CA PRO A 140 -3.64 8.84 2.22
C PRO A 140 -4.64 7.72 1.98
N GLY A 141 -5.10 7.54 0.74
CA GLY A 141 -5.95 6.43 0.34
C GLY A 141 -5.25 5.08 0.45
N LEU A 142 -4.00 4.99 -0.04
CA LEU A 142 -3.14 3.81 0.13
C LEU A 142 -2.93 3.47 1.61
N CYS A 143 -2.61 4.46 2.45
CA CYS A 143 -2.40 4.27 3.88
C CYS A 143 -3.64 3.68 4.58
N ILE A 144 -4.83 4.21 4.30
CA ILE A 144 -6.09 3.70 4.88
C ILE A 144 -6.28 2.22 4.54
N VAL A 145 -6.09 1.86 3.28
CA VAL A 145 -6.27 0.48 2.81
C VAL A 145 -5.21 -0.45 3.39
N VAL A 146 -3.93 -0.05 3.38
CA VAL A 146 -2.84 -0.89 3.94
C VAL A 146 -3.03 -1.09 5.44
N LEU A 147 -3.40 -0.04 6.19
CA LEU A 147 -3.73 -0.14 7.62
C LEU A 147 -4.91 -1.09 7.85
N GLY A 148 -5.97 -0.99 7.03
CA GLY A 148 -7.13 -1.88 7.10
C GLY A 148 -6.77 -3.35 6.87
N ILE A 149 -5.95 -3.64 5.85
CA ILE A 149 -5.46 -5.00 5.57
C ILE A 149 -4.62 -5.52 6.75
N MET A 150 -3.70 -4.71 7.27
CA MET A 150 -2.87 -5.11 8.41
C MET A 150 -3.70 -5.41 9.65
N LEU A 151 -4.69 -4.56 9.97
CA LEU A 151 -5.62 -4.77 11.08
C LEU A 151 -6.41 -6.07 10.89
N TYR A 152 -6.96 -6.31 9.71
CA TYR A 152 -7.62 -7.57 9.39
C TYR A 152 -6.70 -8.77 9.64
N GLY A 153 -5.47 -8.73 9.12
CA GLY A 153 -4.51 -9.81 9.33
C GLY A 153 -4.07 -10.00 10.78
N ILE A 154 -4.05 -8.93 11.60
CA ILE A 154 -3.82 -9.03 13.04
C ILE A 154 -5.01 -9.74 13.70
N CYS A 155 -6.24 -9.31 13.43
CA CYS A 155 -7.45 -9.92 13.99
C CYS A 155 -7.58 -11.40 13.66
N VAL A 156 -7.30 -11.80 12.41
CA VAL A 156 -7.30 -13.22 11.98
C VAL A 156 -6.25 -14.02 12.75
N ARG A 157 -5.02 -13.52 12.88
CA ARG A 157 -3.94 -14.23 13.59
C ARG A 157 -4.15 -14.30 15.10
N MET A 158 -4.91 -13.36 15.67
CA MET A 158 -5.31 -13.37 17.07
C MET A 158 -6.57 -14.21 17.33
N GLY A 159 -7.19 -14.79 16.28
CA GLY A 159 -8.40 -15.60 16.40
C GLY A 159 -9.67 -14.78 16.74
N VAL A 160 -9.64 -13.47 16.51
CA VAL A 160 -10.79 -12.57 16.75
C VAL A 160 -11.81 -12.68 15.62
N ILE A 161 -11.34 -12.98 14.41
CA ILE A 161 -12.16 -13.13 13.19
C ILE A 161 -11.73 -14.43 12.50
N ALA A 162 -12.71 -15.22 12.09
CA ALA A 162 -12.53 -16.49 11.39
C ALA A 162 -12.34 -16.31 9.88
#